data_AF-A0A433IND8-F1
#
_entry.id   AF-A0A433IND8-F1
#
_cell.length_a   1.000
_cell.length_b   1.000
_cell.length_c   1.000
_cell.angle_alpha   90.00
_cell.angle_beta   90.00
_cell.angle_gamma   90.00
#
_symmetry.space_group_name_H-M   'P 1'
#
loop_
_entity.id
_entity.type
_entity.pdbx_description
1 polymer ?
#
loop_
_entity_poly.entity_id
_entity_poly.type
_entity_poly.pdbx_seq_one_letter_code
_entity_poly.pdbx_strand_id
1 'polypeptide(L)' 'FGAEHPEVILARQGSGFRRVARLDTATAGVLSASDGELSVGQLVGAVAALLELDDVGRAGLLAALRELYEDGFLVEG' A
#
# COMPACT_ATOMS: atom_id res chain seq x y z
N PHE A 1 20.51 22.95 -4.56
CA PHE A 1 19.93 21.68 -5.02
C PHE A 1 19.13 21.10 -3.86
N GLY A 2 17.82 21.36 -3.83
CA GLY A 2 16.88 20.76 -2.88
C GLY A 2 15.96 19.82 -3.68
N ALA A 3 15.49 18.69 -3.17
CA ALA A 3 15.18 18.41 -1.77
C ALA A 3 15.88 17.15 -1.24
N GLU A 4 16.53 17.28 -0.09
CA GLU A 4 17.02 16.17 0.73
C GLU A 4 15.92 15.70 1.70
N HIS A 5 14.73 15.50 1.16
CA HIS A 5 13.65 14.80 1.86
C HIS A 5 13.28 13.63 0.96
N PRO A 6 13.59 12.37 1.33
CA PRO A 6 12.99 11.24 0.63
C PRO A 6 11.47 11.44 0.64
N GLU A 7 10.81 11.24 -0.49
CA GLU A 7 9.34 11.29 -0.53
C GLU A 7 8.82 10.14 0.35
N VAL A 8 8.34 10.46 1.55
CA VAL A 8 7.80 9.47 2.49
C VAL A 8 6.28 9.55 2.44
N ILE A 9 5.64 8.43 2.11
CA ILE A 9 4.20 8.26 2.26
C ILE A 9 3.95 7.58 3.60
N LEU A 10 3.01 8.12 4.39
CA LEU A 10 2.67 7.61 5.71
C LEU A 10 1.20 7.18 5.75
N ALA A 11 0.94 5.92 6.05
CA ALA A 11 -0.38 5.47 6.46
C ALA A 11 -0.57 5.73 7.95
N ARG A 12 -1.77 6.21 8.32
CA ARG A 12 -2.17 6.41 9.72
C ARG A 12 -3.46 5.65 9.97
N GLN A 13 -3.46 4.77 10.96
CA GLN A 13 -4.66 4.04 11.36
C GLN A 13 -5.64 5.04 12.03
N GLY A 14 -6.81 5.25 11.42
CA GLY A 14 -7.82 6.21 11.90
C GLY A 14 -8.57 5.76 13.16
N SER A 15 -8.41 4.50 13.55
CA SER A 15 -9.02 3.86 14.72
C SER A 15 -8.00 2.98 15.44
N GLY A 16 -8.35 2.41 16.61
CA GLY A 16 -7.45 1.48 17.33
C GLY A 16 -6.19 2.15 17.92
N PHE A 17 -5.01 1.55 17.71
CA PHE A 17 -3.74 1.91 18.36
C PHE A 17 -3.01 3.12 17.73
N ARG A 18 -3.60 3.80 16.73
CA ARG A 18 -3.00 4.95 16.02
C ARG A 18 -1.59 4.68 15.47
N ARG A 19 -1.41 3.51 14.83
CA ARG A 19 -0.14 3.14 14.19
C ARG A 19 0.16 4.02 12.99
N VAL A 20 1.45 4.14 12.69
CA VAL A 20 1.96 4.82 11.51
C VAL A 20 2.90 3.88 10.76
N ALA A 21 2.63 3.64 9.48
CA ALA A 21 3.47 2.82 8.60
C ALA A 21 4.04 3.70 7.48
N ARG A 22 5.32 3.48 7.15
CA ARG A 22 5.94 4.09 5.96
C ARG A 22 5.62 3.23 4.76
N LEU A 23 5.08 3.82 3.71
CA LEU A 23 4.71 3.15 2.48
C LEU A 23 5.58 3.61 1.33
N ASP A 24 5.86 2.69 0.43
CA ASP A 24 6.27 3.04 -0.94
C ASP A 24 5.06 3.45 -1.77
N THR A 25 5.32 3.94 -2.98
CA THR A 25 4.29 4.44 -3.90
C THR A 25 3.27 3.36 -4.28
N ALA A 26 3.72 2.12 -4.49
CA ALA A 26 2.84 1.04 -4.91
C ALA A 26 1.86 0.65 -3.78
N THR A 27 2.38 0.46 -2.57
CA THR A 27 1.59 0.12 -1.38
C THR A 27 0.62 1.24 -1.03
N ALA A 28 1.08 2.49 -1.11
CA ALA A 28 0.23 3.66 -0.93
C ALA A 28 -0.90 3.74 -1.96
N GLY A 29 -0.60 3.43 -3.22
CA GLY A 29 -1.58 3.39 -4.31
C GLY A 29 -2.70 2.40 -4.00
N VAL A 30 -2.35 1.16 -3.66
CA VAL A 30 -3.35 0.13 -3.31
C VAL A 30 -4.15 0.51 -2.07
N LEU A 31 -3.49 0.96 -1.00
CA LEU A 31 -4.18 1.36 0.23
C LEU A 31 -5.15 2.53 -0.02
N SER A 32 -4.75 3.52 -0.83
CA SER A 32 -5.59 4.68 -1.13
C SER A 32 -6.82 4.35 -1.98
N ALA A 33 -6.72 3.31 -2.82
CA ALA A 33 -7.78 2.86 -3.71
C ALA A 33 -8.66 1.74 -3.08
N SER A 34 -8.34 1.32 -1.86
CA SER A 34 -9.12 0.29 -1.16
C SER A 34 -10.44 0.88 -0.66
N ASP A 35 -11.53 0.59 -1.37
CA ASP A 35 -12.87 1.09 -1.10
C ASP A 35 -13.85 0.00 -0.61
N GLY A 36 -13.44 -1.26 -0.64
CA GLY A 36 -14.27 -2.42 -0.27
C GLY A 36 -15.07 -3.01 -1.44
N GLU A 37 -15.00 -2.42 -2.64
CA GLU A 37 -15.68 -2.92 -3.84
C GLU A 37 -14.74 -3.74 -4.72
N LEU A 38 -13.48 -3.32 -4.80
CA LEU A 38 -12.45 -3.99 -5.60
C LEU A 38 -11.69 -5.02 -4.77
N SER A 39 -11.47 -6.20 -5.36
CA SER A 39 -10.60 -7.20 -4.74
C SER A 39 -9.15 -6.72 -4.72
N VAL A 40 -8.38 -7.18 -3.73
CA VAL A 40 -6.93 -6.91 -3.64
C VAL A 40 -6.21 -7.29 -4.93
N GLY A 41 -6.59 -8.39 -5.59
CA GLY A 41 -6.02 -8.80 -6.87
C GLY A 41 -6.24 -7.80 -8.00
N GLN A 42 -7.42 -7.16 -8.06
CA GLN A 42 -7.73 -6.12 -9.05
C GLN A 42 -6.91 -4.85 -8.80
N LEU A 43 -6.83 -4.40 -7.54
CA LEU A 43 -6.05 -3.22 -7.17
C LEU A 43 -4.55 -3.44 -7.42
N VAL A 44 -4.01 -4.58 -6.99
CA VAL A 44 -2.61 -4.97 -7.25
C VAL A 44 -2.33 -5.08 -8.74
N GLY A 45 -3.26 -5.66 -9.52
CA GLY A 45 -3.16 -5.73 -10.97
C GLY A 45 -3.03 -4.35 -11.61
N ALA A 46 -3.94 -3.43 -11.26
CA ALA A 46 -3.97 -2.08 -11.79
C ALA A 46 -2.74 -1.26 -11.39
N VAL A 47 -2.38 -1.26 -10.10
CA VAL A 47 -1.21 -0.51 -9.60
C VAL A 47 0.09 -1.04 -10.20
N ALA A 48 0.25 -2.37 -10.28
CA ALA A 48 1.45 -2.96 -10.89
C ALA A 48 1.57 -2.62 -12.38
N ALA A 49 0.45 -2.51 -13.11
CA ALA A 49 0.45 -2.09 -14.50
C ALA A 49 0.83 -0.61 -14.65
N LEU A 50 0.30 0.27 -13.79
CA LEU A 50 0.59 1.71 -13.82
C LEU A 50 2.05 2.03 -13.47
N LEU A 51 2.65 1.25 -12.57
CA LEU A 51 4.03 1.43 -12.11
C LEU A 51 5.03 0.50 -12.80
N GLU A 52 4.58 -0.27 -13.80
CA GLU A 52 5.39 -1.21 -14.57
C GLU A 52 6.21 -2.18 -13.70
N LEU A 53 5.59 -2.70 -12.62
CA LEU A 53 6.26 -3.60 -11.69
C LEU A 53 6.55 -4.96 -12.33
N ASP A 54 7.77 -5.45 -12.12
CA ASP A 54 8.17 -6.81 -12.44
C ASP A 54 7.63 -7.81 -11.40
N ASP A 55 7.90 -9.10 -11.61
CA ASP A 55 7.41 -10.17 -10.72
C ASP A 55 7.91 -10.01 -9.28
N VAL A 56 9.14 -9.48 -9.11
CA VAL A 56 9.74 -9.23 -7.80
C VAL A 56 9.01 -8.07 -7.11
N GLY A 57 8.78 -6.97 -7.81
CA GLY A 57 8.03 -5.82 -7.31
C GLY A 57 6.59 -6.18 -6.96
N ARG A 58 5.94 -7.02 -7.78
CA ARG A 58 4.59 -7.54 -7.49
C ARG A 58 4.57 -8.41 -6.24
N ALA A 59 5.56 -9.29 -6.07
CA ALA A 59 5.68 -10.12 -4.86
C ALA A 59 5.93 -9.25 -3.61
N GLY A 60 6.77 -8.23 -3.72
CA GLY A 60 7.00 -7.25 -2.65
C GLY A 60 5.74 -6.48 -2.26
N LEU A 61 4.96 -6.01 -3.24
CA LEU A 61 3.69 -5.33 -3.00
C LEU A 61 2.70 -6.24 -2.25
N LEU A 62 2.58 -7.51 -2.65
CA LEU A 62 1.70 -8.47 -1.96
C LEU A 62 2.16 -8.73 -0.52
N ALA A 63 3.47 -8.82 -0.28
CA ALA A 63 4.02 -8.97 1.07
C ALA A 63 3.70 -7.74 1.94
N ALA A 64 3.94 -6.52 1.43
CA ALA A 64 3.65 -5.28 2.15
C ALA A 64 2.15 -5.13 2.48
N LEU A 65 1.26 -5.50 1.55
CA LEU A 65 -0.19 -5.48 1.80
C LEU A 65 -0.60 -6.48 2.87
N ARG A 66 0.07 -7.63 2.93
CA ARG A 66 -0.18 -8.62 3.99
C ARG A 66 0.23 -8.08 5.36
N GLU A 67 1.38 -7.41 5.46
CA GLU A 67 1.80 -6.75 6.70
C GLU A 67 0.79 -5.70 7.14
N LEU A 68 0.30 -4.87 6.21
CA LEU A 68 -0.74 -3.87 6.51
C LEU A 68 -2.06 -4.49 6.98
N TYR A 69 -2.46 -5.63 6.42
CA TYR A 69 -3.63 -6.37 6.89
C TYR A 69 -3.42 -6.90 8.32
N GLU A 70 -2.28 -7.51 8.59
CA GLU A 70 -1.92 -8.03 9.92
C GLU A 70 -1.83 -6.90 10.98
N ASP A 71 -1.37 -5.72 10.58
CA ASP A 71 -1.31 -4.54 11.44
C ASP A 71 -2.66 -3.80 11.63
N GLY A 72 -3.68 -4.19 10.85
CA GLY A 72 -5.04 -3.64 10.92
C GLY A 72 -5.25 -2.31 10.16
N PHE A 73 -4.42 -2.04 9.15
CA PHE A 73 -4.65 -0.94 8.19
C PHE A 73 -5.66 -1.33 7.10
N LEU A 74 -5.79 -2.63 6.82
CA LEU A 74 -6.78 -3.22 5.93
C LEU A 74 -7.65 -4.21 6.71
N VAL A 75 -8.86 -4.46 6.23
CA VAL A 75 -9.80 -5.42 6.81
C VAL A 75 -10.46 -6.24 5.71
N GLU A 76 -10.96 -7.43 6.05
CA GLU A 76 -11.86 -8.16 5.16
C GLU A 76 -13.21 -7.43 5.10
N GLY A 77 -13.65 -7.12 3.87
CA GLY A 77 -14.95 -6.52 3.56
C GLY A 77 -15.97 -7.57 3.15
#